data_AF-A0A2C9KEG5-F1
#
_entry.id   AF-A0A2C9KEG5-F1
#
_cell.length_a   1.000
_cell.length_b   1.000
_cell.length_c   1.000
_cell.angle_alpha   90.00
_cell.angle_beta   90.00
_cell.angle_gamma   90.00
#
_symmetry.space_group_name_H-M   'P 1'
#
loop_
_entity.id
_entity.type
_entity.pdbx_description
1 polymer ?
#
loop_
_entity_poly.entity_id
_entity_poly.type
_entity_poly.pdbx_seq_one_letter_code
_entity_poly.pdbx_strand_id
1 'polypeptide(L)'
;MMIVRYAPEIAKYTMMRHAKENQEDRTSLFSSSKKRIHHDGLNTLNYQLLELKLLPLYTWLYVRVNMTQMLDNLYLYNSSS
;
A
#
# COMPACT_ATOMS: atom_id res chain seq x y z
N MET A 1 -10.14 -3.03 -17.13
CA MET A 1 -8.96 -2.25 -16.71
C MET A 1 -7.76 -2.79 -17.48
N MET A 2 -7.04 -1.93 -18.20
CA MET A 2 -5.88 -2.29 -19.01
C MET A 2 -4.63 -1.75 -18.32
N ILE A 3 -3.59 -2.57 -18.19
CA ILE A 3 -2.30 -2.14 -17.65
C ILE A 3 -1.44 -1.73 -18.84
N VAL A 4 -1.05 -0.46 -18.90
CA VAL A 4 -0.13 0.07 -19.91
C VAL A 4 1.29 0.06 -19.34
N ARG A 5 2.26 -0.40 -20.14
CA ARG A 5 3.67 -0.46 -19.75
C ARG A 5 4.55 0.10 -20.87
N TYR A 6 5.63 0.77 -20.49
CA TYR A 6 6.72 1.13 -21.40
C TYR A 6 7.49 -0.10 -21.85
N ALA A 7 8.17 0.02 -22.98
CA ALA A 7 8.99 -1.06 -23.52
C ALA A 7 10.12 -1.44 -22.52
N PRO A 8 10.44 -2.74 -22.36
CA PRO A 8 11.43 -3.19 -21.37
C PRO A 8 12.82 -2.59 -21.53
N GLU A 9 13.16 -2.13 -22.73
CA GLU A 9 14.46 -1.53 -23.07
C GLU A 9 14.66 -0.18 -22.38
N ILE A 10 13.58 0.60 -22.21
CA ILE A 10 13.60 1.96 -21.64
C ILE A 10 13.16 1.98 -20.17
N ALA A 11 12.45 0.96 -19.69
CA ALA A 11 11.84 0.92 -18.36
C ALA A 11 12.66 0.13 -17.32
N LYS A 12 14.00 0.26 -17.36
CA LYS A 12 14.90 -0.45 -16.44
C LYS A 12 15.06 0.32 -15.14
N TYR A 13 14.88 -0.36 -14.02
CA TYR A 13 15.08 0.19 -12.67
C TYR A 13 16.07 -0.68 -11.89
N THR A 14 16.82 -0.05 -11.00
CA THR A 14 17.71 -0.74 -10.06
C THR A 14 17.16 -0.57 -8.65
N MET A 15 16.79 -1.67 -8.01
CA MET A 15 16.34 -1.68 -6.61
C MET A 15 17.52 -1.39 -5.68
N MET A 16 17.32 -0.49 -4.72
CA MET A 16 18.27 -0.33 -3.62
C MET A 16 18.28 -1.60 -2.77
N ARG A 17 19.44 -1.98 -2.22
CA ARG A 17 19.59 -3.19 -1.40
C ARG A 17 18.70 -3.10 -0.15
N HIS A 18 17.89 -4.13 0.09
CA HIS A 18 17.03 -4.28 1.27
C HIS A 18 16.95 -5.76 1.66
N ALA A 19 16.52 -6.04 2.89
CA ALA A 19 16.30 -7.41 3.36
C ALA A 19 15.17 -8.06 2.55
N LYS A 20 15.34 -9.32 2.19
CA LYS A 20 14.32 -10.07 1.46
C LYS A 20 13.12 -10.32 2.37
N GLU A 21 11.93 -9.90 1.93
CA GLU A 21 10.67 -10.21 2.61
C GLU A 21 10.24 -11.66 2.33
N ASN A 22 9.52 -12.26 3.28
CA ASN A 22 8.90 -13.56 3.09
C ASN A 22 7.76 -13.44 2.08
N GLN A 23 7.77 -14.30 1.07
CA GLN A 23 6.82 -14.22 -0.03
C GLN A 23 5.49 -14.85 0.37
N GLU A 24 4.46 -14.04 0.55
CA GLU A 24 3.08 -14.52 0.71
C GLU A 24 2.53 -15.07 -0.60
N ASP A 25 1.53 -15.96 -0.50
CA ASP A 25 0.85 -16.51 -1.67
C ASP A 25 0.06 -15.40 -2.39
N ARG A 26 0.59 -14.96 -3.53
CA ARG A 26 -0.03 -13.94 -4.38
C ARG A 26 -1.47 -14.29 -4.78
N THR A 27 -1.78 -15.57 -4.94
CA THR A 27 -3.09 -16.00 -5.47
C THR A 27 -4.21 -15.76 -4.45
N SER A 28 -3.94 -16.00 -3.17
CA SER A 28 -4.88 -15.77 -2.07
C SER A 28 -5.15 -14.27 -1.84
N LEU A 29 -4.12 -13.43 -1.97
CA LEU A 29 -4.26 -11.98 -1.90
C LEU A 29 -5.12 -11.42 -3.04
N PHE A 30 -4.97 -11.99 -4.24
CA PHE A 30 -5.74 -11.56 -5.41
C PHE A 30 -7.20 -11.98 -5.32
N SER A 31 -7.50 -13.21 -4.90
CA SER A 31 -8.88 -13.71 -4.81
C SER A 31 -9.76 -12.87 -3.89
N SER A 32 -9.18 -12.41 -2.77
CA SER A 32 -9.83 -11.59 -1.74
C SER A 32 -9.82 -10.07 -2.06
N SER A 33 -9.07 -9.64 -3.08
CA SER A 33 -8.92 -8.21 -3.42
C SER A 33 -10.22 -7.53 -3.88
N LYS A 34 -11.03 -8.20 -4.71
CA LYS A 34 -12.34 -7.69 -5.17
C LYS A 34 -13.29 -7.35 -4.04
N LYS A 35 -13.14 -8.08 -2.95
CA LYS A 35 -13.97 -8.00 -1.75
C LYS A 35 -13.48 -6.84 -0.86
N ARG A 36 -12.16 -6.74 -0.66
CA ARG A 36 -11.52 -5.66 0.12
C ARG A 36 -11.59 -4.29 -0.53
N ILE A 37 -11.50 -4.17 -1.85
CA ILE A 37 -11.38 -2.87 -2.56
C ILE A 37 -12.53 -1.88 -2.26
N HIS A 38 -13.70 -2.38 -1.87
CA HIS A 38 -14.86 -1.55 -1.54
C HIS A 38 -14.88 -1.08 -0.08
N HIS A 39 -14.16 -1.79 0.80
CA HIS A 39 -14.21 -1.61 2.26
C HIS A 39 -12.89 -1.11 2.85
N ASP A 40 -11.81 -1.18 2.08
CA ASP A 40 -10.47 -0.79 2.50
C ASP A 40 -9.77 0.01 1.39
N GLY A 41 -9.31 1.21 1.73
CA GLY A 41 -8.66 2.12 0.78
C GLY A 41 -8.79 3.59 1.18
N LEU A 42 -8.96 4.46 0.19
CA LEU A 42 -8.98 5.91 0.40
C LEU A 42 -10.18 6.38 1.25
N ASN A 43 -11.30 5.66 1.20
CA ASN A 43 -12.51 5.97 1.95
C ASN A 43 -12.39 5.68 3.46
N THR A 44 -11.47 4.78 3.86
CA THR A 44 -11.25 4.39 5.26
C THR A 44 -9.92 4.87 5.83
N LEU A 45 -9.09 5.52 5.01
CA LEU A 45 -7.77 6.03 5.40
C LEU A 45 -7.90 7.09 6.49
N ASN A 46 -7.42 6.77 7.70
CA ASN A 46 -7.35 7.69 8.82
C ASN A 46 -5.90 7.90 9.25
N TYR A 47 -5.42 9.14 9.17
CA TYR A 47 -4.08 9.53 9.57
C TYR A 47 -4.09 10.96 10.13
N GLN A 48 -3.05 11.28 10.90
CA GLN A 48 -2.84 12.63 11.43
C GLN A 48 -1.52 13.18 10.89
N LEU A 49 -1.54 14.36 10.28
CA LEU A 49 -0.32 15.10 9.93
C LEU A 49 0.33 15.65 11.20
N LEU A 50 1.57 15.25 11.45
CA LEU A 50 2.38 15.70 12.59
C LEU A 50 3.28 16.86 12.21
N GLU A 51 3.89 16.82 11.03
CA GLU A 51 4.81 17.85 10.57
C GLU A 51 4.81 17.94 9.03
N LEU A 52 4.91 19.16 8.50
CA LEU A 52 5.02 19.44 7.08
C LEU A 52 6.24 20.34 6.83
N LYS A 53 7.15 19.89 5.97
CA LYS A 53 8.32 20.67 5.55
C LYS A 53 8.37 20.80 4.04
N LEU A 54 8.50 22.03 3.56
CA LEU A 54 8.79 22.33 2.16
C LEU A 54 10.30 22.45 2.00
N LEU A 55 10.94 21.43 1.44
CA LEU A 55 12.38 21.40 1.19
C LEU A 55 12.65 21.68 -0.29
N PRO A 56 13.85 22.14 -0.67
CA PRO A 56 14.12 22.55 -2.05
C PRO A 56 13.87 21.47 -3.11
N LEU A 57 14.00 20.19 -2.75
CA LEU A 57 13.86 19.06 -3.68
C LEU A 57 12.61 18.22 -3.47
N TYR A 58 11.92 18.37 -2.33
CA TYR A 58 10.74 17.57 -1.99
C TYR A 58 9.93 18.18 -0.86
N THR A 59 8.67 17.80 -0.78
CA THR A 59 7.82 18.08 0.39
C THR A 59 7.84 16.87 1.31
N TRP A 60 8.18 17.09 2.58
CA TRP A 60 8.18 16.05 3.60
C TRP A 60 6.92 16.14 4.45
N LEU A 61 6.16 15.05 4.47
CA LEU A 61 4.94 14.88 5.25
C LEU A 61 5.21 13.82 6.32
N TYR A 62 5.29 14.24 7.58
CA TYR A 62 5.41 13.33 8.70
C TYR A 62 4.03 13.06 9.27
N VAL A 63 3.60 11.80 9.23
CA VAL A 63 2.22 11.41 9.58
C VAL A 63 2.21 10.31 10.64
N ARG A 64 1.21 10.35 11.51
CA ARG A 64 0.82 9.23 12.38
C ARG A 64 -0.26 8.44 11.69
N VAL A 65 -0.06 7.13 11.58
CA VAL A 65 -1.06 6.18 11.08
C VAL A 65 -1.40 5.23 12.23
N ASN A 66 -2.69 4.99 12.48
CA ASN A 66 -3.13 4.02 13.49
C ASN A 66 -3.07 2.61 12.90
N MET A 67 -1.96 1.90 13.13
CA MET A 67 -1.77 0.55 12.59
C MET A 67 -2.74 -0.47 13.18
N THR A 68 -3.10 -0.36 14.46
CA THR A 68 -4.00 -1.31 15.12
C THR A 68 -5.37 -1.31 14.45
N GLN A 69 -5.93 -0.11 14.21
CA GLN A 69 -7.22 0.02 13.53
C GLN A 69 -7.17 -0.47 12.07
N MET A 70 -6.07 -0.24 11.35
CA MET A 70 -5.92 -0.71 9.97
C MET A 70 -5.84 -2.24 9.90
N LEU A 71 -5.10 -2.87 10.82
CA LEU A 71 -4.95 -4.32 10.89
C LEU A 71 -6.26 -5.00 11.34
N ASP A 72 -6.95 -4.45 12.34
CA ASP A 72 -8.22 -5.01 12.83
C ASP A 72 -9.30 -5.04 11.74
N ASN A 73 -9.40 -3.99 10.92
CA ASN A 73 -10.32 -3.95 9.78
C ASN A 73 -10.00 -5.04 8.74
N LEU A 74 -8.72 -5.32 8.49
CA LEU A 74 -8.27 -6.40 7.61
C LEU A 74 -8.62 -7.78 8.18
N TYR A 75 -8.40 -8.01 9.48
CA TYR A 75 -8.68 -9.28 10.14
C TYR A 75 -10.19 -9.58 10.24
N LEU A 76 -11.02 -8.60 10.64
CA LEU A 76 -12.48 -8.76 10.73
C LEU A 76 -13.11 -9.14 9.39
N TYR A 77 -12.60 -8.55 8.30
CA TYR A 77 -13.09 -8.84 6.96
C TYR A 77 -12.70 -10.24 6.46
N ASN A 78 -11.47 -10.68 6.75
CA ASN A 78 -11.00 -12.01 6.34
C ASN A 78 -11.63 -13.15 7.17
N SER A 79 -12.13 -12.86 8.39
CA SER A 79 -12.76 -13.83 9.29
C SER A 79 -14.26 -14.06 9.01
N SER A 80 -14.87 -13.21 8.19
CA SER A 80 -16.31 -13.21 7.89
C SER A 80 -16.63 -13.88 6.54
N SER A 81 -15.68 -14.61 5.94
CA SER A 81 -15.81 -15.32 4.66
C SER A 81 -15.57 -16.81 4.79
#